data_AF-A0A3B3WLT0-F1
#
_entry.id   AF-A0A3B3WLT0-F1
#
_cell.length_a   1.000
_cell.length_b   1.000
_cell.length_c   1.000
_cell.angle_alpha   90.00
_cell.angle_beta   90.00
_cell.angle_gamma   90.00
#
_symmetry.space_group_name_H-M   'P 1'
#
loop_
_entity.id
_entity.type
_entity.pdbx_description
1 polymer ?
#
loop_
_entity_poly.entity_id
_entity_poly.type
_entity_poly.pdbx_seq_one_letter_code
_entity_poly.pdbx_strand_id
1 'polypeptide(L)'
;MVQVFSCRLWKPKMDTVGVKVLETAEDIQERRQQVLDRYRRFKELSMVRRQKLEDSYRFQFFRRDADELEKWIQEKLQIASDENYKDPSNLQGKLQKHQAFEAEVQANAAAIIELDKTGNLMVTEGHFASETIRSRLEELHRLWDLLLQKTKEKGMRLLQAQKLVQYLRECEDALDWISDKVRTGSGRRTALGQQSSTLNSIKLLLDTKWFSN
;
A
#
# COMPACT_ATOMS: atom_id res chain seq x y z
N MET A 1 11.19 -39.75 12.31
CA MET A 1 12.24 -39.67 11.27
C MET A 1 13.26 -38.64 11.73
N VAL A 2 14.16 -39.01 12.65
CA VAL A 2 15.17 -38.11 13.22
C VAL A 2 16.50 -38.47 12.59
N GLN A 3 16.95 -37.68 11.62
CA GLN A 3 18.30 -37.81 11.07
C GLN A 3 19.29 -37.27 12.09
N VAL A 4 20.00 -38.19 12.74
CA VAL A 4 21.19 -37.90 13.53
C VAL A 4 22.25 -37.36 12.56
N PHE A 5 22.49 -36.06 12.61
CA PHE A 5 23.62 -35.45 11.91
C PHE A 5 24.92 -36.03 12.46
N SER A 6 25.57 -36.84 11.63
CA SER A 6 26.95 -37.29 11.81
C SER A 6 27.83 -36.08 12.13
N CYS A 7 28.31 -36.04 13.37
CA CYS A 7 29.32 -35.11 13.83
C CYS A 7 30.60 -35.40 13.03
N ARG A 8 30.80 -34.67 11.92
CA ARG A 8 32.03 -34.75 11.15
C ARG A 8 33.17 -34.37 12.09
N LEU A 9 34.01 -35.36 12.34
CA LEU A 9 35.30 -35.28 12.98
C LEU A 9 35.97 -33.92 12.73
N TRP A 10 35.94 -33.05 13.73
CA TRP A 10 36.91 -31.97 13.84
C TRP A 10 38.24 -32.64 14.22
N LYS A 11 39.01 -33.12 13.24
CA LYS A 11 40.43 -33.42 13.47
C LYS A 11 41.17 -32.09 13.51
N PRO A 12 41.78 -31.70 14.64
CA PRO A 12 42.72 -30.60 14.62
C PRO A 12 43.94 -31.07 13.81
N LYS A 13 44.15 -30.50 12.62
CA LYS A 13 45.50 -30.47 12.05
C LYS A 13 46.30 -29.54 12.96
N MET A 14 46.89 -30.10 14.00
CA MET A 14 48.00 -29.47 14.69
C MET A 14 49.17 -29.55 13.72
N ASP A 15 49.44 -28.45 13.03
CA ASP A 15 50.70 -28.29 12.31
C ASP A 15 51.80 -28.32 13.38
N THR A 16 52.40 -29.50 13.60
CA THR A 16 53.58 -29.71 14.45
C THR A 16 54.81 -29.16 13.75
N VAL A 17 54.77 -27.89 13.33
CA VAL A 17 55.98 -27.17 12.97
C VAL A 17 56.72 -26.99 14.29
N GLY A 18 57.86 -27.67 14.40
CA GLY A 18 58.66 -27.76 15.62
C GLY A 18 58.71 -26.44 16.36
N VAL A 19 58.45 -26.48 17.67
CA VAL A 19 58.60 -25.33 18.54
C VAL A 19 60.06 -24.91 18.45
N LYS A 20 60.37 -23.91 17.62
CA LYS A 20 61.71 -23.30 17.60
C LYS A 20 62.01 -22.83 19.01
N VAL A 21 63.10 -23.33 19.58
CA VAL A 21 63.66 -22.81 20.83
C VAL A 21 64.02 -21.35 20.54
N LEU A 22 63.39 -20.42 21.26
CA LEU A 22 63.65 -18.99 21.10
C LEU A 22 64.94 -18.68 21.88
N GLU A 23 66.08 -18.69 21.20
CA GLU A 23 67.40 -18.61 21.82
C GLU A 23 67.88 -17.16 21.99
N THR A 24 67.43 -16.25 21.12
CA THR A 24 67.84 -14.84 21.12
C THR A 24 66.68 -13.89 21.40
N ALA A 25 66.99 -12.68 21.86
CA ALA A 25 66.00 -11.61 22.01
C ALA A 25 65.30 -11.27 20.68
N GLU A 26 66.00 -11.45 19.56
CA GLU A 26 65.48 -11.24 18.21
C GLU A 26 64.43 -12.30 17.85
N ASP A 27 64.66 -13.59 18.16
CA ASP A 27 63.68 -14.66 17.94
C ASP A 27 62.39 -14.42 18.73
N ILE A 28 62.52 -14.00 19.99
CA ILE A 28 61.38 -13.66 20.85
C ILE A 28 60.60 -12.47 20.26
N GLN A 29 61.31 -11.45 19.80
CA GLN A 29 60.71 -10.26 19.21
C GLN A 29 60.00 -10.56 17.87
N GLU A 30 60.61 -11.38 17.01
CA GLU A 30 59.99 -11.82 15.75
C GLU A 30 58.73 -12.63 16.04
N ARG A 31 58.79 -13.58 16.98
CA ARG A 31 57.63 -14.40 17.35
C ARG A 31 56.50 -13.56 17.93
N ARG A 32 56.82 -12.60 18.80
CA ARG A 32 55.86 -11.61 19.32
C ARG A 32 55.20 -10.83 18.19
N GLN A 33 55.97 -10.34 17.24
CA GLN A 33 55.44 -9.59 16.10
C GLN A 33 54.48 -10.44 15.25
N GLN A 34 54.85 -11.69 14.93
CA GLN A 34 53.98 -12.62 14.22
C GLN A 34 52.66 -12.87 14.96
N VAL A 35 52.70 -13.02 16.29
CA VAL A 35 51.49 -13.21 17.11
C VAL A 35 50.61 -11.96 17.09
N LEU A 36 51.20 -10.78 17.23
CA LEU A 36 50.47 -9.50 17.17
C LEU A 36 49.82 -9.30 15.79
N ASP A 37 50.52 -9.60 14.71
CA ASP A 37 49.99 -9.46 13.34
C ASP A 37 48.86 -10.47 13.07
N ARG A 38 49.00 -11.71 13.54
CA ARG A 38 47.91 -12.72 13.50
C ARG A 38 46.69 -12.26 14.29
N TYR A 39 46.90 -11.69 15.48
CA TYR A 39 45.83 -11.17 16.31
C TYR A 39 45.10 -10.00 15.64
N ARG A 40 45.83 -9.03 15.07
CA ARG A 40 45.24 -7.91 14.32
C ARG A 40 44.38 -8.39 13.16
N ARG A 41 44.93 -9.28 12.32
CA ARG A 41 44.20 -9.87 11.19
C ARG A 41 42.96 -10.64 11.65
N PHE A 42 43.06 -11.43 12.72
CA PHE A 42 41.90 -12.13 13.28
C PHE A 42 40.82 -11.15 13.75
N LYS A 43 41.21 -10.07 14.44
CA LYS A 43 40.30 -9.02 14.91
C LYS A 43 39.59 -8.34 13.74
N GLU A 44 40.32 -7.96 12.70
CA GLU A 44 39.77 -7.36 11.47
C GLU A 44 38.75 -8.29 10.80
N LEU A 45 39.12 -9.55 10.56
CA LEU A 45 38.22 -10.56 9.96
C LEU A 45 36.97 -10.78 10.81
N SER A 46 37.11 -10.78 12.13
CA SER A 46 35.98 -10.92 13.06
C SER A 46 35.03 -9.72 13.00
N MET A 47 35.56 -8.49 12.90
CA MET A 47 34.77 -7.27 12.74
C MET A 47 34.02 -7.27 11.39
N VAL A 48 34.69 -7.62 10.30
CA VAL A 48 34.07 -7.74 8.97
C VAL A 48 32.96 -8.79 8.98
N ARG A 49 33.18 -9.94 9.62
CA ARG A 49 32.16 -10.98 9.76
C ARG A 49 30.94 -10.48 10.54
N ARG A 50 31.16 -9.75 11.64
CA ARG A 50 30.07 -9.15 12.43
C ARG A 50 29.26 -8.18 11.58
N GLN A 51 29.91 -7.28 10.85
CA GLN A 51 29.22 -6.33 9.97
C GLN A 51 28.35 -7.05 8.92
N LYS A 52 28.90 -8.06 8.24
CA LYS A 52 28.14 -8.83 7.23
C LYS A 52 26.91 -9.54 7.80
N LEU A 53 27.01 -10.03 9.03
CA LEU A 53 25.88 -10.66 9.72
C LEU A 53 24.81 -9.63 10.09
N GLU A 54 25.22 -8.45 10.55
CA GLU A 54 24.33 -7.34 10.89
C GLU A 54 23.59 -6.82 9.65
N ASP A 55 24.31 -6.60 8.55
CA ASP A 55 23.74 -6.23 7.25
C ASP A 55 22.74 -7.29 6.76
N SER A 56 23.14 -8.57 6.80
CA SER A 56 22.26 -9.67 6.40
C SER A 56 20.99 -9.74 7.25
N TYR A 57 21.11 -9.51 8.56
CA TYR A 57 19.98 -9.47 9.49
C TYR A 57 19.03 -8.33 9.14
N ARG A 58 19.54 -7.10 9.00
CA ARG A 58 18.76 -5.92 8.61
C ARG A 58 18.02 -6.12 7.29
N PHE A 59 18.67 -6.77 6.32
CA PHE A 59 18.05 -7.09 5.04
C PHE A 59 16.88 -8.07 5.16
N GLN A 60 16.97 -9.09 6.02
CA GLN A 60 15.85 -10.01 6.24
C GLN A 60 14.66 -9.30 6.91
N PHE A 61 14.91 -8.38 7.85
CA PHE A 61 13.85 -7.56 8.45
C PHE A 61 13.17 -6.69 7.40
N PHE A 62 13.94 -5.95 6.61
CA PHE A 62 13.41 -5.15 5.50
C PHE A 62 12.55 -5.98 4.55
N ARG A 63 13.05 -7.17 4.13
CA ARG A 63 12.30 -8.05 3.22
C ARG A 63 10.97 -8.50 3.81
N ARG A 64 10.96 -8.93 5.07
CA ARG A 64 9.72 -9.33 5.75
C ARG A 64 8.72 -8.17 5.78
N ASP A 65 9.16 -6.99 6.21
CA ASP A 65 8.28 -5.83 6.36
C ASP A 65 7.75 -5.35 4.99
N ALA A 66 8.57 -5.44 3.95
CA ALA A 66 8.17 -5.19 2.56
C ALA A 66 7.11 -6.19 2.06
N ASP A 67 7.30 -7.48 2.34
CA ASP A 67 6.37 -8.54 1.92
C ASP A 67 5.03 -8.45 2.69
N GLU A 68 5.07 -8.10 3.99
CA GLU A 68 3.88 -7.84 4.80
C GLU A 68 3.08 -6.65 4.27
N LEU A 69 3.77 -5.54 3.94
CA LEU A 69 3.14 -4.37 3.33
C LEU A 69 2.55 -4.69 1.96
N GLU A 70 3.29 -5.39 1.09
CA GLU A 70 2.79 -5.79 -0.23
C GLU A 70 1.51 -6.61 -0.10
N LYS A 71 1.51 -7.62 0.77
CA LYS A 71 0.34 -8.47 1.00
C LYS A 71 -0.87 -7.64 1.43
N TRP A 72 -0.68 -6.73 2.38
CA TRP A 72 -1.74 -5.84 2.83
C TRP A 72 -2.26 -4.96 1.68
N ILE A 73 -1.38 -4.36 0.87
CA ILE A 73 -1.77 -3.55 -0.29
C ILE A 73 -2.59 -4.37 -1.28
N GLN A 74 -2.15 -5.60 -1.60
CA GLN A 74 -2.86 -6.50 -2.51
C GLN A 74 -4.26 -6.86 -2.00
N GLU A 75 -4.41 -7.15 -0.71
CA GLU A 75 -5.71 -7.40 -0.09
C GLU A 75 -6.64 -6.19 -0.21
N LYS A 76 -6.13 -4.98 0.06
CA LYS A 76 -6.92 -3.75 -0.08
C LYS A 76 -7.24 -3.41 -1.52
N LEU A 77 -6.36 -3.73 -2.48
CA LEU A 77 -6.59 -3.54 -3.90
C LEU A 77 -7.77 -4.36 -4.41
N GLN A 78 -7.99 -5.57 -3.89
CA GLN A 78 -9.16 -6.38 -4.24
C GLN A 78 -10.47 -5.67 -3.84
N ILE A 79 -10.50 -5.08 -2.65
CA ILE A 79 -11.66 -4.32 -2.15
C ILE A 79 -11.84 -3.03 -2.95
N ALA A 80 -10.77 -2.31 -3.24
CA ALA A 80 -10.82 -1.06 -4.01
C ALA A 80 -11.24 -1.27 -5.47
N SER A 81 -10.98 -2.46 -6.03
CA SER A 81 -11.29 -2.79 -7.43
C SER A 81 -12.68 -3.40 -7.61
N ASP A 82 -13.41 -3.70 -6.54
CA ASP A 82 -14.78 -4.20 -6.67
C ASP A 82 -15.69 -3.15 -7.35
N GLU A 83 -16.68 -3.63 -8.10
CA GLU A 83 -17.62 -2.78 -8.83
C GLU A 83 -19.01 -2.73 -8.19
N ASN A 84 -19.07 -2.80 -6.86
CA ASN A 84 -20.34 -2.92 -6.13
C ASN A 84 -21.27 -1.68 -6.28
N TYR A 85 -20.74 -0.55 -6.76
CA TYR A 85 -21.49 0.68 -7.05
C TYR A 85 -22.46 0.56 -8.23
N LYS A 86 -22.34 -0.49 -9.07
CA LYS A 86 -23.26 -0.73 -10.19
C LYS A 86 -24.67 -1.11 -9.73
N ASP A 87 -24.78 -1.70 -8.55
CA ASP A 87 -26.07 -1.99 -7.92
C ASP A 87 -26.47 -0.80 -7.02
N PRO A 88 -27.59 -0.09 -7.31
CA PRO A 88 -28.02 1.07 -6.56
C PRO A 88 -28.59 0.71 -5.17
N SER A 89 -28.76 -0.57 -4.85
CA SER A 89 -29.26 -0.98 -3.54
C SER A 89 -28.31 -0.53 -2.41
N ASN A 90 -28.90 0.01 -1.34
CA ASN A 90 -28.20 0.44 -0.13
C ASN A 90 -26.97 1.34 -0.39
N LEU A 91 -27.08 2.28 -1.33
CA LEU A 91 -25.94 3.09 -1.77
C LEU A 91 -25.36 3.99 -0.68
N GLN A 92 -26.19 4.51 0.22
CA GLN A 92 -25.73 5.27 1.39
C GLN A 92 -24.83 4.43 2.31
N GLY A 93 -25.19 3.17 2.54
CA GLY A 93 -24.36 2.24 3.31
C GLY A 93 -23.04 1.92 2.61
N LYS A 94 -23.04 1.81 1.27
CA LYS A 94 -21.82 1.62 0.48
C LYS A 94 -20.87 2.82 0.59
N LEU A 95 -21.41 4.04 0.52
CA LEU A 95 -20.64 5.28 0.71
C LEU A 95 -20.00 5.36 2.10
N GLN A 96 -20.76 5.08 3.16
CA GLN A 96 -20.22 5.08 4.54
C GLN A 96 -19.10 4.04 4.71
N LYS A 97 -19.29 2.83 4.18
CA LYS A 97 -18.23 1.80 4.18
C LYS A 97 -16.99 2.25 3.41
N HIS A 98 -17.17 2.94 2.29
CA HIS A 98 -16.05 3.46 1.51
C HIS A 98 -15.27 4.54 2.26
N GLN A 99 -15.96 5.47 2.95
CA GLN A 99 -15.30 6.47 3.79
C GLN A 99 -14.47 5.84 4.92
N ALA A 100 -14.99 4.78 5.56
CA ALA A 100 -14.24 4.02 6.55
C ALA A 100 -13.02 3.32 5.95
N PHE A 101 -13.16 2.77 4.74
CA PHE A 101 -12.06 2.17 4.00
C PHE A 101 -10.98 3.19 3.62
N GLU A 102 -11.35 4.39 3.15
CA GLU A 102 -10.42 5.48 2.87
C GLU A 102 -9.63 5.86 4.13
N ALA A 103 -10.30 6.02 5.27
CA ALA A 103 -9.65 6.31 6.54
C ALA A 103 -8.67 5.19 6.96
N GLU A 104 -9.04 3.92 6.77
CA GLU A 104 -8.15 2.78 7.02
C GLU A 104 -6.90 2.83 6.14
N VAL A 105 -7.06 3.11 4.85
CA VAL A 105 -5.93 3.22 3.92
C VAL A 105 -5.00 4.35 4.34
N GLN A 106 -5.54 5.53 4.67
CA GLN A 106 -4.74 6.66 5.13
C GLN A 106 -4.01 6.39 6.44
N ALA A 107 -4.65 5.69 7.39
CA ALA A 107 -4.01 5.31 8.65
C ALA A 107 -2.80 4.39 8.45
N ASN A 108 -2.74 3.64 7.36
CA ASN A 108 -1.61 2.75 7.04
C ASN A 108 -0.47 3.44 6.29
N ALA A 109 -0.61 4.71 5.89
CA ALA A 109 0.43 5.44 5.15
C ALA A 109 1.77 5.52 5.93
N ALA A 110 1.73 5.45 7.26
CA ALA A 110 2.94 5.41 8.07
C ALA A 110 3.82 4.17 7.81
N ALA A 111 3.24 3.04 7.40
CA ALA A 111 3.98 1.81 7.15
C ALA A 111 4.93 1.93 5.96
N ILE A 112 4.46 2.50 4.84
CA ILE A 112 5.31 2.72 3.66
C ILE A 112 6.39 3.77 3.93
N ILE A 113 6.09 4.81 4.72
CA ILE A 113 7.05 5.85 5.11
C ILE A 113 8.18 5.28 5.98
N GLU A 114 7.87 4.42 6.96
CA GLU A 114 8.90 3.82 7.82
C GLU A 114 9.75 2.80 7.05
N LEU A 115 9.14 2.06 6.11
CA LEU A 115 9.86 1.15 5.24
C LEU A 115 10.82 1.90 4.31
N ASP A 116 10.39 3.04 3.74
CA ASP A 116 11.25 3.93 2.96
C ASP A 116 12.43 4.42 3.77
N LYS A 117 12.18 4.90 4.99
CA LYS A 117 13.23 5.38 5.88
C LYS A 117 14.26 4.29 6.18
N THR A 118 13.79 3.07 6.45
CA THR A 118 14.65 1.92 6.72
C THR A 118 15.47 1.54 5.48
N GLY A 119 14.83 1.39 4.32
CA GLY A 119 15.48 1.01 3.08
C GLY A 119 16.47 2.07 2.58
N ASN A 120 16.09 3.34 2.60
CA ASN A 120 16.95 4.44 2.17
C ASN A 120 18.16 4.62 3.09
N LEU A 121 18.02 4.40 4.40
CA LEU A 121 19.15 4.38 5.32
C LEU A 121 20.15 3.28 4.95
N MET A 122 19.66 2.06 4.71
CA MET A 122 20.52 0.94 4.28
C MET A 122 21.25 1.25 2.96
N VAL A 123 20.55 1.84 1.99
CA VAL A 123 21.15 2.24 0.71
C VAL A 123 22.23 3.31 0.91
N THR A 124 21.97 4.31 1.76
CA THR A 124 22.90 5.41 2.06
C THR A 124 24.18 4.90 2.75
N GLU A 125 24.06 3.88 3.60
CA GLU A 125 25.19 3.23 4.27
C GLU A 125 25.98 2.27 3.35
N GLY A 126 25.60 2.14 2.07
CA GLY A 126 26.30 1.30 1.10
C GLY A 126 26.05 -0.19 1.28
N HIS A 127 24.87 -0.57 1.78
CA HIS A 127 24.49 -1.96 2.01
C HIS A 127 24.63 -2.81 0.73
N PHE A 128 25.10 -4.07 0.86
CA PHE A 128 25.42 -4.93 -0.30
C PHE A 128 24.22 -5.20 -1.23
N ALA A 129 22.99 -5.11 -0.72
CA ALA A 129 21.75 -5.33 -1.46
C ALA A 129 21.03 -4.02 -1.86
N SER A 130 21.73 -2.89 -1.91
CA SER A 130 21.14 -1.57 -2.16
C SER A 130 20.25 -1.51 -3.41
N GLU A 131 20.66 -2.14 -4.49
CA GLU A 131 19.88 -2.15 -5.74
C GLU A 131 18.55 -2.88 -5.59
N THR A 132 18.58 -4.04 -4.92
CA THR A 132 17.36 -4.82 -4.63
C THR A 132 16.43 -4.06 -3.69
N ILE A 133 16.96 -3.35 -2.71
CA ILE A 133 16.18 -2.52 -1.79
C ILE A 133 15.47 -1.39 -2.56
N ARG A 134 16.18 -0.66 -3.42
CA ARG A 134 15.60 0.40 -4.26
C ARG A 134 14.49 -0.12 -5.16
N SER A 135 14.77 -1.17 -5.93
CA SER A 135 13.78 -1.79 -6.81
C SER A 135 12.54 -2.27 -6.05
N ARG A 136 12.71 -2.78 -4.82
CA ARG A 136 11.58 -3.21 -4.00
C ARG A 136 10.75 -2.04 -3.48
N LEU A 137 11.37 -0.94 -3.06
CA LEU A 137 10.66 0.27 -2.64
C LEU A 137 9.86 0.87 -3.81
N GLU A 138 10.47 0.97 -4.99
CA GLU A 138 9.81 1.48 -6.19
C GLU A 138 8.55 0.68 -6.56
N GLU A 139 8.61 -0.66 -6.49
CA GLU A 139 7.43 -1.49 -6.75
C GLU A 139 6.34 -1.28 -5.69
N LEU A 140 6.72 -1.16 -4.41
CA LEU A 140 5.76 -0.90 -3.34
C LEU A 140 5.09 0.47 -3.50
N HIS A 141 5.82 1.51 -3.90
CA HIS A 141 5.24 2.81 -4.24
C HIS A 141 4.25 2.70 -5.40
N ARG A 142 4.61 1.97 -6.45
CA ARG A 142 3.72 1.76 -7.61
C ARG A 142 2.41 1.08 -7.20
N LEU A 143 2.49 0.07 -6.34
CA LEU A 143 1.31 -0.63 -5.82
C LEU A 143 0.48 0.26 -4.88
N TRP A 144 1.14 1.05 -4.03
CA TRP A 144 0.48 2.00 -3.14
C TRP A 144 -0.27 3.09 -3.92
N ASP A 145 0.36 3.68 -4.93
CA ASP A 145 -0.26 4.67 -5.79
C ASP A 145 -1.45 4.10 -6.55
N LEU A 146 -1.33 2.85 -7.05
CA LEU A 146 -2.44 2.14 -7.67
C LEU A 146 -3.61 1.95 -6.69
N LEU A 147 -3.34 1.61 -5.43
CA LEU A 147 -4.37 1.48 -4.39
C LEU A 147 -5.08 2.82 -4.15
N LEU A 148 -4.33 3.91 -4.02
CA LEU A 148 -4.90 5.25 -3.85
C LEU A 148 -5.76 5.64 -5.06
N GLN A 149 -5.28 5.38 -6.28
CA GLN A 149 -6.02 5.63 -7.51
C GLN A 149 -7.34 4.84 -7.54
N LYS A 150 -7.30 3.52 -7.30
CA LYS A 150 -8.49 2.66 -7.32
C LYS A 150 -9.50 3.05 -6.26
N THR A 151 -9.01 3.39 -5.06
CA THR A 151 -9.84 3.89 -3.97
C THR A 151 -10.60 5.15 -4.40
N LYS A 152 -9.88 6.14 -4.95
CA LYS A 152 -10.46 7.39 -5.45
C LYS A 152 -11.47 7.15 -6.58
N GLU A 153 -11.12 6.30 -7.56
CA GLU A 153 -12.01 5.95 -8.67
C GLU A 153 -13.34 5.37 -8.16
N LYS A 154 -13.27 4.43 -7.20
CA LYS A 154 -14.46 3.82 -6.59
C LYS A 154 -15.32 4.87 -5.86
N GLY A 155 -14.70 5.75 -5.09
CA GLY A 155 -15.41 6.85 -4.40
C GLY A 155 -16.14 7.77 -5.38
N MET A 156 -15.49 8.15 -6.47
CA MET A 156 -16.12 8.96 -7.52
C MET A 156 -17.32 8.24 -8.16
N ARG A 157 -17.21 6.94 -8.45
CA ARG A 157 -18.32 6.17 -9.05
C ARG A 157 -19.50 5.99 -8.08
N LEU A 158 -19.24 5.79 -6.79
CA LEU A 158 -20.30 5.75 -5.78
C LEU A 158 -21.07 7.07 -5.70
N LEU A 159 -20.36 8.20 -5.73
CA LEU A 159 -20.98 9.53 -5.73
C LEU A 159 -21.79 9.78 -7.01
N GLN A 160 -21.29 9.36 -8.17
CA GLN A 160 -22.03 9.44 -9.44
C GLN A 160 -23.31 8.61 -9.40
N ALA A 161 -23.24 7.38 -8.91
CA ALA A 161 -24.41 6.52 -8.73
C ALA A 161 -25.44 7.19 -7.79
N GLN A 162 -24.98 7.86 -6.73
CA GLN A 162 -25.86 8.52 -5.77
C GLN A 162 -26.62 9.68 -6.39
N LYS A 163 -25.91 10.51 -7.15
CA LYS A 163 -26.52 11.62 -7.90
C LYS A 163 -27.55 11.11 -8.91
N LEU A 164 -27.27 10.01 -9.60
CA LEU A 164 -28.19 9.41 -10.55
C LEU A 164 -29.48 8.92 -9.86
N VAL A 165 -29.36 8.18 -8.76
CA VAL A 165 -30.52 7.69 -8.00
C VAL A 165 -31.36 8.86 -7.47
N GLN A 166 -30.72 9.92 -6.97
CA GLN A 166 -31.43 11.12 -6.53
C GLN A 166 -32.20 11.79 -7.67
N TYR A 167 -31.56 11.97 -8.83
CA TYR A 167 -32.20 12.55 -10.01
C TYR A 167 -33.40 11.73 -10.50
N LEU A 168 -33.27 10.40 -10.52
CA LEU A 168 -34.38 9.50 -10.91
C LEU A 168 -35.57 9.65 -9.97
N ARG A 169 -35.33 9.73 -8.65
CA ARG A 169 -36.37 9.99 -7.66
C ARG A 169 -37.05 11.34 -7.88
N GLU A 170 -36.28 12.39 -8.14
CA GLU A 170 -36.83 13.71 -8.43
C GLU A 170 -37.71 13.71 -9.71
N CYS A 171 -37.34 12.90 -10.71
CA CYS A 171 -38.17 12.69 -11.90
C CYS A 171 -39.46 11.93 -11.58
N GLU A 172 -39.40 10.89 -10.76
CA GLU A 172 -40.57 10.13 -10.30
C GLU A 172 -41.53 11.03 -9.51
N ASP A 173 -41.02 11.80 -8.55
CA ASP A 173 -41.82 12.76 -7.75
C ASP A 173 -42.53 13.78 -8.66
N ALA A 174 -41.87 14.26 -9.72
CA ALA A 174 -42.45 15.17 -10.70
C ALA A 174 -43.53 14.50 -11.56
N LEU A 175 -43.31 13.25 -12.00
CA LEU A 175 -44.28 12.47 -12.77
C LEU A 175 -45.54 12.16 -11.94
N ASP A 176 -45.37 11.82 -10.67
CA ASP A 176 -46.47 11.60 -9.73
C ASP A 176 -47.28 12.88 -9.54
N TRP A 177 -46.61 14.03 -9.39
CA TRP A 177 -47.28 15.34 -9.31
C TRP A 177 -48.08 15.66 -10.58
N ILE A 178 -47.50 15.46 -11.77
CA ILE A 178 -48.21 15.67 -13.05
C ILE A 178 -49.43 14.76 -13.13
N SER A 179 -49.27 13.48 -12.79
CA SER A 179 -50.34 12.48 -12.83
C SER A 179 -51.49 12.84 -11.89
N ASP A 180 -51.18 13.33 -10.68
CA ASP A 180 -52.17 13.86 -9.74
C ASP A 180 -52.95 15.05 -10.33
N LYS A 181 -52.25 16.01 -10.97
CA LYS A 181 -52.90 17.17 -11.60
C LYS A 181 -53.74 16.80 -12.83
N VAL A 182 -53.32 15.84 -13.64
CA VAL A 182 -54.11 15.35 -14.77
C VAL A 182 -55.39 14.67 -14.27
N ARG A 183 -55.30 13.84 -13.23
CA ARG A 183 -56.45 13.16 -12.62
C ARG A 183 -57.45 14.15 -12.01
N THR A 184 -56.96 15.12 -11.25
CA THR A 184 -57.80 16.15 -10.61
C THR A 184 -58.35 17.19 -11.60
N GLY A 185 -57.59 17.52 -12.65
CA GLY A 185 -57.99 18.41 -13.74
C GLY A 185 -58.91 17.76 -14.78
N SER A 186 -58.89 16.43 -14.92
CA SER A 186 -59.84 15.69 -15.77
C SER A 186 -61.28 15.81 -15.24
N GLY A 187 -61.46 15.93 -13.92
CA GLY A 187 -62.76 16.26 -13.31
C GLY A 187 -63.22 17.72 -13.49
N ARG A 188 -62.35 18.59 -14.03
CA ARG A 188 -62.60 20.03 -14.21
C ARG A 188 -62.48 20.49 -15.67
N ARG A 189 -62.45 19.53 -16.61
CA ARG A 189 -62.34 19.79 -18.05
C ARG A 189 -63.68 20.16 -18.73
N THR A 190 -64.73 20.42 -17.94
CA THR A 190 -66.00 21.04 -18.38
C THR A 190 -66.05 22.56 -18.16
N ALA A 191 -64.97 23.20 -17.67
CA ALA A 191 -64.89 24.66 -17.60
C ALA A 191 -63.69 25.17 -18.42
N LEU A 192 -63.95 25.35 -19.72
CA LEU A 192 -63.07 25.99 -20.71
C LEU A 192 -62.55 27.35 -20.23
N GLY A 193 -61.27 27.66 -20.53
CA GLY A 193 -60.95 29.03 -20.93
C GLY A 193 -59.64 29.67 -20.47
N GLN A 194 -58.92 29.16 -19.47
CA GLN A 194 -57.69 29.82 -19.01
C GLN A 194 -56.68 28.81 -18.52
N GLN A 195 -55.65 28.53 -19.33
CA GLN A 195 -54.28 28.19 -18.88
C GLN A 195 -53.36 27.94 -20.09
N SER A 196 -53.20 28.98 -20.92
CA SER A 196 -52.09 29.05 -21.88
C SER A 196 -50.80 29.57 -21.20
N SER A 197 -50.91 30.21 -20.03
CA SER A 197 -49.77 30.76 -19.29
C SER A 197 -49.02 29.73 -18.43
N THR A 198 -49.69 28.73 -17.84
CA THR A 198 -49.04 27.75 -16.94
C THR A 198 -48.18 26.74 -17.69
N LEU A 199 -48.61 26.29 -18.87
CA LEU A 199 -47.80 25.41 -19.73
C LEU A 199 -46.56 26.14 -20.28
N ASN A 200 -46.67 27.44 -20.58
CA ASN A 200 -45.52 28.25 -21.00
C ASN A 200 -44.54 28.50 -19.85
N SER A 201 -45.00 28.67 -18.60
CA SER A 201 -44.12 28.78 -17.44
C SER A 201 -43.38 27.48 -17.11
N ILE A 202 -44.02 26.32 -17.28
CA ILE A 202 -43.39 25.01 -17.08
C ILE A 202 -42.33 24.76 -18.17
N LYS A 203 -42.63 25.12 -19.43
CA LYS A 203 -41.66 25.04 -20.52
C LYS A 203 -40.45 25.97 -20.28
N LEU A 204 -40.68 27.20 -19.83
CA LEU A 204 -39.60 28.15 -19.51
C LEU A 204 -38.72 27.67 -18.35
N LEU A 205 -39.28 27.01 -17.34
CA LEU A 205 -38.55 26.43 -16.20
C LEU A 205 -37.68 25.21 -16.58
N LEU A 206 -38.14 24.41 -17.53
CA LEU A 206 -37.35 23.31 -18.09
C LEU A 206 -36.23 23.88 -18.99
N ASP A 207 -36.55 24.82 -19.88
CA ASP A 207 -35.57 25.38 -20.81
C ASP A 207 -34.46 26.20 -20.11
N THR A 208 -34.77 26.91 -19.00
CA THR A 208 -33.77 27.70 -18.25
C THR A 208 -32.88 26.88 -17.31
N LYS A 209 -33.31 25.69 -16.86
CA LYS A 209 -32.48 24.83 -15.98
C LYS A 209 -31.55 23.89 -16.75
N TRP A 210 -31.86 23.57 -18.01
CA TRP A 210 -31.07 22.60 -18.80
C TRP A 210 -29.98 23.24 -19.68
N PHE A 211 -30.00 24.55 -19.93
CA PHE A 211 -29.00 25.25 -20.78
C PHE A 211 -27.99 26.13 -20.01
N SER A 212 -27.88 26.00 -18.69
CA SER A 212 -26.89 26.75 -17.89
C SER A 212 -26.27 25.93 -16.76
N ASN A 213 -25.63 24.81 -17.12
CA ASN A 213 -24.32 24.32 -16.63
C ASN A 213 -24.05 22.91 -17.15
#